data_AF-A0A9J5VYX9-F1
#
_entry.id   AF-A0A9J5VYX9-F1
#
_cell.length_a   1.000
_cell.length_b   1.000
_cell.length_c   1.000
_cell.angle_alpha   90.00
_cell.angle_beta   90.00
_cell.angle_gamma   90.00
#
_symmetry.space_group_name_H-M   'P 1'
#
loop_
_entity.id
_entity.type
_entity.pdbx_description
1 polymer ?
#
loop_
_entity_poly.entity_id
_entity_poly.type
_entity_poly.pdbx_seq_one_letter_code
_entity_poly.pdbx_strand_id
1 'polypeptide(L)' 'METPWRIKDMIQETMKIVEDHGYHISHCFREANKPADKLASLSHGVEEIHVFNSFSSLPKQVKGLINMD' A
#
# COMPACT_ATOMS: atom_id res chain seq x y z
N MET A 1 -11.68 16.28 -15.58
CA MET A 1 -10.62 16.72 -14.64
C MET A 1 -11.08 16.26 -13.27
N GLU A 2 -10.36 15.32 -12.64
CA GLU A 2 -10.65 15.00 -11.24
C GLU A 2 -10.29 16.22 -10.39
N THR A 3 -11.29 16.71 -9.64
CA THR A 3 -11.19 17.98 -8.95
C THR A 3 -10.19 17.86 -7.79
N PRO A 4 -9.28 18.83 -7.58
CA PRO A 4 -8.25 18.78 -6.54
C PRO A 4 -8.76 18.47 -5.11
N TRP A 5 -10.04 18.77 -4.84
CA TRP A 5 -10.71 18.47 -3.58
C TRP A 5 -10.67 16.98 -3.22
N ARG A 6 -10.79 16.07 -4.20
CA ARG A 6 -10.78 14.62 -3.91
C ARG A 6 -9.45 14.18 -3.29
N ILE A 7 -8.33 14.73 -3.78
CA ILE A 7 -7.00 14.44 -3.23
C ILE A 7 -6.88 15.05 -1.83
N LYS A 8 -7.37 16.28 -1.64
CA LYS A 8 -7.38 16.92 -0.32
C LYS A 8 -8.16 16.08 0.70
N ASP A 9 -9.34 15.62 0.35
CA ASP A 9 -10.20 14.82 1.22
C ASP A 9 -9.54 13.48 1.57
N MET A 10 -8.93 12.80 0.59
CA MET A 10 -8.15 11.56 0.83
C MET A 10 -6.96 11.79 1.76
N ILE A 11 -6.24 12.92 1.60
CA ILE A 11 -5.12 13.27 2.49
C ILE A 11 -5.64 13.51 3.92
N GLN A 12 -6.75 14.24 4.07
CA GLN A 12 -7.33 14.53 5.39
C GLN A 12 -7.81 13.26 6.09
N GLU A 13 -8.46 12.35 5.37
CA GLU A 13 -8.89 11.05 5.91
C GLU A 13 -7.69 10.19 6.32
N THR A 14 -6.65 10.14 5.49
CA THR A 14 -5.41 9.40 5.80
C THR A 14 -4.72 9.95 7.05
N MET A 15 -4.59 11.28 7.16
CA MET A 15 -3.98 11.91 8.33
C MET A 15 -4.76 11.63 9.62
N LYS A 16 -6.09 11.64 9.55
CA LYS A 16 -6.93 11.28 10.68
C LYS A 16 -6.70 9.84 11.15
N ILE A 17 -6.63 8.88 10.23
CA ILE A 17 -6.36 7.47 10.57
C ILE A 17 -5.00 7.33 11.26
N VAL A 18 -3.99 8.07 10.78
CA VAL A 18 -2.63 8.06 11.33
C VAL A 18 -2.61 8.62 12.75
N GLU A 19 -3.30 9.73 12.99
CA GLU A 19 -3.43 10.35 14.32
C GLU A 19 -4.21 9.44 15.30
N ASP A 20 -5.36 8.91 14.86
CA ASP A 20 -6.26 8.10 15.70
C ASP A 20 -5.60 6.78 16.18
N HIS A 21 -4.66 6.23 15.40
CA HIS A 21 -4.02 4.93 15.68
C HIS A 21 -2.53 5.04 16.04
N GLY A 22 -1.95 6.25 16.02
CA GLY A 22 -0.53 6.47 16.33
C GLY A 22 0.44 5.87 15.32
N TYR A 23 0.06 5.79 14.04
CA TYR A 23 0.96 5.30 12.99
C TYR A 23 2.09 6.30 12.69
N HIS A 24 3.25 5.80 12.30
CA HIS A 24 4.37 6.62 11.84
C HIS A 24 4.52 6.51 10.32
N ILE A 25 4.47 7.64 9.61
CA ILE A 25 4.75 7.70 8.18
C ILE A 25 6.20 8.13 7.98
N SER A 26 6.96 7.33 7.25
CA SER A 26 8.33 7.64 6.87
C SER A 26 8.56 7.41 5.37
N HIS A 27 9.42 8.22 4.77
CA HIS A 27 9.89 7.96 3.41
C HIS A 27 10.85 6.75 3.40
N CYS A 28 10.71 5.88 2.39
CA CYS A 28 11.61 4.75 2.18
C CYS A 28 12.24 4.78 0.79
N PHE A 29 13.37 4.09 0.62
CA PHE A 29 13.98 3.90 -0.69
C PHE A 29 13.08 3.06 -1.60
N ARG A 30 13.19 3.29 -2.91
CA ARG A 30 12.39 2.57 -3.92
C ARG A 30 12.55 1.05 -3.80
N GLU A 31 13.75 0.59 -3.46
CA GLU A 31 14.09 -0.81 -3.27
C GLU A 31 13.29 -1.46 -2.16
N ALA A 32 13.08 -0.76 -1.05
CA ALA A 32 12.29 -1.24 0.07
C ALA A 32 10.78 -1.27 -0.26
N ASN A 33 10.32 -0.39 -1.15
CA ASN A 33 8.93 -0.30 -1.57
C ASN A 33 8.51 -1.31 -2.67
N LYS A 34 9.44 -2.14 -3.17
CA LYS A 34 9.19 -3.11 -4.25
C LYS A 34 7.99 -4.03 -3.99
N PRO A 35 7.74 -4.56 -2.77
CA PRO A 35 6.56 -5.40 -2.53
C PRO A 35 5.23 -4.67 -2.77
N ALA A 36 5.11 -3.42 -2.31
CA ALA A 36 3.90 -2.62 -2.48
C ALA A 36 3.67 -2.23 -3.94
N ASP A 37 4.73 -1.81 -4.63
CA ASP A 37 4.69 -1.51 -6.08
C ASP A 37 4.23 -2.72 -6.91
N LYS A 38 4.74 -3.91 -6.57
CA LYS A 38 4.34 -5.14 -7.25
C LYS A 38 2.89 -5.51 -6.98
N LEU A 39 2.39 -5.32 -5.76
CA LEU A 39 0.97 -5.53 -5.41
C LEU A 39 0.06 -4.58 -6.19
N ALA A 40 0.40 -3.29 -6.27
CA ALA A 40 -0.34 -2.30 -7.05
C ALA A 40 -0.34 -2.64 -8.56
N SER A 41 0.76 -3.16 -9.08
CA SER A 41 0.83 -3.63 -10.47
C SER A 41 -0.10 -4.82 -10.72
N LEU A 42 -0.20 -5.75 -9.76
CA LEU A 42 -1.05 -6.94 -9.87
C LEU A 42 -2.55 -6.61 -9.71
N SER A 43 -2.90 -5.54 -9.01
CA SER A 43 -4.31 -5.18 -8.77
C SER A 43 -5.08 -4.85 -10.04
N HIS A 44 -4.40 -4.52 -11.15
CA HIS A 44 -5.03 -4.24 -12.44
C HIS A 44 -5.79 -5.45 -13.01
N GLY A 45 -5.42 -6.66 -12.61
CA GLY A 45 -6.09 -7.90 -13.04
C GLY A 45 -7.14 -8.41 -12.06
N VAL A 46 -7.53 -7.61 -11.06
CA VAL A 46 -8.43 -8.02 -9.98
C VAL A 46 -9.62 -7.06 -9.91
N GLU A 47 -10.84 -7.60 -9.87
CA GLU A 47 -12.07 -6.81 -9.81
C GLU A 47 -12.55 -6.53 -8.38
N GLU A 48 -11.98 -7.21 -7.39
CA GLU A 48 -12.37 -7.15 -5.98
C GLU A 48 -11.21 -6.74 -5.05
N ILE A 49 -11.55 -6.25 -3.86
CA ILE A 49 -10.57 -5.98 -2.81
C ILE A 49 -10.05 -7.31 -2.26
N HIS A 50 -8.73 -7.50 -2.28
CA HIS A 50 -8.07 -8.65 -1.68
C HIS A 50 -7.16 -8.25 -0.53
N VAL A 51 -7.32 -8.93 0.60
CA VAL A 51 -6.53 -8.72 1.82
C VAL A 51 -5.68 -9.96 2.08
N PHE A 52 -4.35 -9.78 2.17
CA PHE A 52 -3.39 -10.83 2.48
C PHE A 52 -3.00 -10.75 3.95
N ASN A 53 -3.60 -11.60 4.79
CA ASN A 53 -3.36 -11.60 6.25
C ASN A 53 -2.10 -12.35 6.68
N SER A 54 -1.39 -13.00 5.76
CA SER A 54 -0.17 -13.75 6.07
C SER A 54 0.83 -13.72 4.91
N PHE A 55 2.12 -13.86 5.23
CA PHE A 55 3.15 -14.02 4.21
C PHE A 55 2.85 -15.19 3.28
N SER A 56 2.33 -16.31 3.80
CA SER A 56 1.98 -17.49 3.00
C SER A 56 0.87 -17.22 1.99
N SER A 57 -0.02 -16.26 2.24
CA SER A 57 -1.09 -15.87 1.31
C SER A 57 -0.62 -14.99 0.15
N LEU A 58 0.56 -14.37 0.25
CA LEU A 58 1.05 -13.45 -0.79
C LEU A 58 1.34 -14.16 -2.13
N PRO A 59 1.16 -13.48 -3.27
CA PRO A 59 1.62 -13.96 -4.56
C PRO A 59 3.12 -14.28 -4.55
N LYS A 60 3.54 -15.36 -5.22
CA LYS A 60 4.96 -15.78 -5.28
C LYS A 60 5.88 -14.66 -5.76
N GLN A 61 5.40 -13.84 -6.69
CA GLN A 61 6.14 -12.70 -7.25
C GLN A 61 6.40 -11.57 -6.23
N VAL A 62 5.54 -11.45 -5.20
CA VAL A 62 5.68 -10.44 -4.14
C VAL A 62 6.55 -10.96 -3.01
N LYS A 63 6.41 -12.25 -2.66
CA LYS A 63 7.21 -12.90 -1.61
C LYS A 63 8.71 -12.74 -1.83
N GLY A 64 9.17 -12.92 -3.07
CA GLY A 64 10.60 -12.77 -3.42
C GLY A 64 11.14 -11.34 -3.37
N LEU A 65 10.29 -10.34 -3.12
CA LEU A 65 10.68 -8.93 -3.01
C LEU A 65 10.75 -8.45 -1.55
N ILE A 66 10.26 -9.25 -0.60
CA ILE A 66 10.29 -8.92 0.81
C ILE A 66 11.65 -9.39 1.35
N ASN A 67 12.53 -8.44 1.67
CA ASN A 67 13.69 -8.72 2.51
C ASN A 67 13.20 -8.83 3.95
N MET A 68 13.24 -10.05 4.50
CA MET A 68 13.14 -10.30 5.93
C MET A 68 14.56 -10.32 6.50
N ASP A 69 15.19 -9.16 6.54
CA ASP A 69 16.46 -8.99 7.27
C ASP A 69 16.20 -8.91 8.78
#